data_AF-A0AAI9SZD1-F1
#
_entry.id   AF-A0AAI9SZD1-F1
#
_cell.length_a   1.000
_cell.length_b   1.000
_cell.length_c   1.000
_cell.angle_alpha   90.00
_cell.angle_beta   90.00
_cell.angle_gamma   90.00
#
_symmetry.space_group_name_H-M   'P 1'
#
loop_
_entity.id
_entity.type
_entity.pdbx_description
1 polymer ?
#
loop_
_entity_poly.entity_id
_entity_poly.type
_entity_poly.pdbx_seq_one_letter_code
_entity_poly.pdbx_strand_id
1 'polypeptide(L)'
;MVMYPSLSSQQFREALKDISQFELEFKKKQQLTFIFKLIDTNNELHQELLKSESGHNSSGTVELSPEDAKLYKETIDENKVALLEQIERVQSINDELVQRGFLSPSQKGKEEKKLMEDIKEKEKGVEVDKDQGVVL
;
A
#
# COMPACT_ATOMS: atom_id res chain seq x y z
N MET A 1 -0.21 14.07 15.85
CA MET A 1 0.13 13.17 14.74
C MET A 1 1.61 13.33 14.46
N VAL A 2 2.43 12.32 14.76
CA VAL A 2 3.87 12.36 14.48
C VAL A 2 4.05 11.91 13.04
N MET A 3 4.10 12.86 12.09
CA MET A 3 4.61 12.54 10.77
C MET A 3 6.09 12.21 10.94
N TYR A 4 6.46 10.94 10.77
CA TYR A 4 7.85 10.61 10.52
C TYR A 4 8.31 11.42 9.30
N PRO A 5 9.47 12.11 9.36
CA PRO A 5 9.91 12.94 8.26
C PRO A 5 10.12 12.06 7.03
N SER A 6 9.14 12.09 6.13
CA SER A 6 9.20 11.45 4.83
C SER A 6 9.75 12.49 3.86
N LEU A 7 10.64 12.08 2.94
CA LEU A 7 11.07 12.96 1.87
C LEU A 7 9.84 13.34 1.03
N SER A 8 9.68 14.63 0.74
CA SER A 8 8.72 15.05 -0.28
C SER A 8 9.03 14.35 -1.61
N SER A 9 8.03 14.20 -2.48
CA SER A 9 8.22 13.52 -3.78
C SER A 9 9.34 14.16 -4.61
N GLN A 10 9.55 15.47 -4.50
CA GLN A 10 10.67 16.17 -5.14
C GLN A 10 12.03 15.82 -4.52
N GLN A 11 12.14 15.86 -3.19
CA GLN A 11 13.39 15.48 -2.50
C GLN A 11 13.74 14.00 -2.74
N PHE A 12 12.72 13.15 -2.80
CA PHE A 12 12.91 11.74 -3.14
C PHE A 12 13.49 11.58 -4.54
N ARG A 13 12.88 12.19 -5.56
CA ARG A 13 13.39 12.16 -6.95
C ARG A 13 14.81 12.70 -7.07
N GLU A 14 15.14 13.77 -6.34
CA GLU A 14 16.51 14.29 -6.36
C GLU A 14 17.50 13.28 -5.76
N ALA A 15 17.16 12.68 -4.60
CA ALA A 15 18.02 11.68 -3.97
C ALA A 15 18.24 10.42 -4.81
N LEU A 16 17.32 10.09 -5.72
CA LEU A 16 17.50 8.95 -6.63
C LEU A 16 18.70 9.15 -7.57
N LYS A 17 19.00 10.39 -7.97
CA LYS A 17 20.07 10.72 -8.92
C LYS A 17 21.46 10.33 -8.41
N ASP A 18 21.66 10.37 -7.10
CA ASP A 18 22.96 10.17 -6.47
C ASP A 18 23.28 8.72 -6.11
N ILE A 19 22.30 7.82 -6.20
CA ILE A 19 22.46 6.42 -5.78
C ILE A 19 22.69 5.47 -6.95
N SER A 20 23.30 4.31 -6.68
CA SER A 20 23.61 3.30 -7.71
C SER A 20 22.36 2.58 -8.23
N GLN A 21 22.47 1.93 -9.41
CA GLN A 21 21.41 1.07 -9.94
C GLN A 21 21.02 -0.05 -8.95
N PHE A 22 22.01 -0.69 -8.32
CA PHE A 22 21.75 -1.72 -7.33
C PHE A 22 20.90 -1.18 -6.17
N GLU A 23 21.21 0.04 -5.72
CA GLU A 23 20.47 0.68 -4.64
C GLU A 23 19.06 1.10 -5.06
N LEU A 24 18.87 1.57 -6.29
CA LEU A 24 17.54 1.84 -6.87
C LEU A 24 16.66 0.58 -6.83
N GLU A 25 17.17 -0.54 -7.34
CA GLU A 25 16.46 -1.82 -7.36
C GLU A 25 16.18 -2.35 -5.95
N PHE A 26 17.15 -2.19 -5.04
CA PHE A 26 16.97 -2.56 -3.64
C PHE A 26 15.86 -1.73 -2.97
N LYS A 27 15.89 -0.40 -3.11
CA LYS A 27 14.84 0.49 -2.57
C LYS A 27 13.48 0.16 -3.19
N LYS A 28 13.41 -0.08 -4.50
CA LYS A 28 12.17 -0.51 -5.18
C LYS A 28 11.58 -1.75 -4.53
N LYS A 29 12.40 -2.78 -4.28
CA LYS A 29 11.94 -4.01 -3.57
C LYS A 29 11.46 -3.73 -2.15
N GLN A 30 12.12 -2.83 -1.42
CA GLN A 30 11.66 -2.40 -0.10
C GLN A 30 10.28 -1.73 -0.18
N GLN A 31 10.08 -0.83 -1.14
CA GLN A 31 8.79 -0.16 -1.34
C GLN A 31 7.67 -1.14 -1.70
N LEU A 32 7.95 -2.10 -2.59
CA LEU A 32 7.00 -3.18 -2.89
C LEU A 32 6.63 -4.00 -1.64
N THR A 33 7.61 -4.29 -0.79
CA THR A 33 7.37 -5.00 0.48
C THR A 33 6.48 -4.18 1.42
N PHE A 34 6.70 -2.87 1.51
CA PHE A 34 5.86 -1.99 2.33
C PHE A 34 4.44 -1.89 1.79
N ILE A 35 4.27 -1.76 0.47
CA ILE A 35 2.94 -1.76 -0.18
C ILE A 35 2.16 -3.00 0.23
N PHE A 36 2.75 -4.20 0.06
CA PHE A 36 2.03 -5.43 0.37
C PHE A 36 1.73 -5.60 1.86
N LYS A 37 2.63 -5.16 2.75
CA LYS A 37 2.35 -5.17 4.19
C LYS A 37 1.20 -4.23 4.57
N LEU A 38 1.14 -3.04 3.98
CA LEU A 38 0.03 -2.10 4.22
C LEU A 38 -1.31 -2.69 3.78
N ILE A 39 -1.34 -3.39 2.63
CA ILE A 39 -2.54 -4.09 2.16
C ILE A 39 -2.92 -5.21 3.13
N ASP A 40 -1.97 -6.03 3.54
CA ASP A 40 -2.21 -7.13 4.48
C ASP A 40 -2.76 -6.58 5.82
N THR A 41 -2.18 -5.50 6.36
CA THR A 41 -2.68 -4.82 7.57
C THR A 41 -4.07 -4.23 7.38
N ASN A 42 -4.34 -3.57 6.24
CA ASN A 42 -5.68 -3.04 5.96
C ASN A 42 -6.71 -4.16 5.88
N ASN A 43 -6.38 -5.27 5.23
CA ASN A 43 -7.25 -6.44 5.14
C ASN A 43 -7.55 -7.03 6.52
N GLU A 44 -6.54 -7.13 7.39
CA GLU A 44 -6.72 -7.60 8.79
C GLU A 44 -7.66 -6.68 9.57
N LEU A 45 -7.43 -5.36 9.54
CA LEU A 45 -8.29 -4.38 10.21
C LEU A 45 -9.73 -4.40 9.66
N HIS A 46 -9.90 -4.54 8.35
CA HIS A 46 -11.21 -4.70 7.74
C HIS A 46 -11.93 -5.97 8.17
N GLN A 47 -11.21 -7.09 8.26
CA GLN A 47 -11.80 -8.34 8.76
C GLN A 47 -12.21 -8.22 10.23
N GLU A 48 -11.44 -7.54 11.06
CA GLU A 48 -11.81 -7.29 12.46
C GLU A 48 -13.07 -6.42 12.56
N LEU A 49 -13.17 -5.37 11.74
CA LEU A 49 -14.39 -4.56 11.62
C LEU A 49 -15.59 -5.42 11.22
N LEU A 50 -15.48 -6.22 10.15
CA LEU A 50 -16.57 -7.09 9.69
C LEU A 50 -17.00 -8.14 10.72
N LYS A 51 -16.05 -8.75 11.43
CA LYS A 51 -16.34 -9.72 12.52
C LYS A 51 -17.12 -9.07 13.66
N SER A 52 -16.85 -7.80 13.96
CA SER A 52 -17.58 -7.05 15.00
C SER A 52 -18.99 -6.66 14.55
N GLU A 53 -19.19 -6.34 13.28
CA GLU A 53 -20.49 -5.93 12.71
C GLU A 53 -21.42 -7.14 12.44
N SER A 54 -20.84 -8.33 12.18
CA SER A 54 -21.56 -9.57 11.87
C SER A 54 -22.04 -10.35 13.11
N GLY A 55 -22.03 -9.74 14.29
CA GLY A 55 -22.34 -10.39 15.55
C GLY A 55 -23.73 -11.03 15.58
N HIS A 56 -23.82 -12.36 15.43
CA HIS A 56 -24.93 -13.12 16.01
C HIS A 56 -24.72 -14.61 16.34
N ASN A 57 -23.72 -15.35 15.81
CA ASN A 57 -23.80 -16.83 15.88
C ASN A 57 -22.57 -17.61 16.36
N SER A 58 -21.61 -17.05 17.09
CA SER A 58 -20.52 -17.88 17.65
C SER A 58 -19.98 -17.33 18.96
N SER A 59 -20.22 -18.08 20.04
CA SER A 59 -19.67 -17.89 21.38
C SER A 59 -18.15 -17.68 21.32
N GLY A 60 -17.69 -16.43 21.50
CA GLY A 60 -16.27 -16.09 21.66
C GLY A 60 -15.76 -14.85 20.93
N THR A 61 -16.59 -14.13 20.17
CA THR A 61 -16.17 -12.89 19.50
C THR A 61 -16.16 -11.71 20.47
N VAL A 62 -15.01 -11.05 20.60
CA VAL A 62 -14.87 -9.75 21.29
C VAL A 62 -15.58 -8.70 20.44
N GLU A 63 -16.64 -8.08 20.96
CA GLU A 63 -17.24 -6.90 20.32
C GLU A 63 -16.21 -5.76 20.33
N LEU A 64 -15.93 -5.18 19.16
CA LEU A 64 -15.13 -3.96 19.08
C LEU A 64 -15.93 -2.82 19.70
N SER A 65 -15.28 -2.02 20.54
CA SER A 65 -15.90 -0.77 21.02
C SER A 65 -16.08 0.20 19.84
N PRO A 66 -17.04 1.14 19.91
CA PRO A 66 -17.18 2.19 18.90
C PRO A 66 -15.89 3.00 18.70
N GLU A 67 -15.11 3.20 19.77
CA GLU A 67 -13.83 3.89 19.75
C GLU A 67 -12.76 3.09 18.99
N ASP A 68 -12.68 1.77 19.21
CA ASP A 68 -11.74 0.90 18.49
C ASP A 68 -12.10 0.79 17.00
N ALA A 69 -13.39 0.65 16.70
CA ALA A 69 -13.87 0.61 15.32
C ALA A 69 -13.57 1.92 14.58
N LYS A 70 -13.67 3.06 15.28
CA LYS A 70 -13.28 4.36 14.73
C LYS A 70 -11.77 4.42 14.49
N LEU A 71 -10.95 3.99 15.46
CA LEU A 71 -9.49 3.97 15.32
C LEU A 71 -9.02 3.11 14.14
N TYR A 72 -9.67 1.96 13.93
CA TYR A 72 -9.34 1.07 12.81
C TYR A 72 -9.66 1.72 11.47
N LYS A 73 -10.82 2.38 11.34
CA LYS A 73 -11.19 3.14 10.14
C LYS A 73 -10.20 4.27 9.84
N GLU A 74 -9.81 5.03 10.85
CA GLU A 74 -8.80 6.08 10.72
C GLU A 74 -7.44 5.50 10.28
N THR A 75 -7.02 4.37 10.86
CA THR A 75 -5.76 3.68 10.52
C THR A 75 -5.77 3.18 9.07
N ILE A 76 -6.89 2.61 8.61
CA ILE A 76 -7.07 2.19 7.23
C ILE A 76 -6.90 3.38 6.27
N ASP A 77 -7.49 4.53 6.59
CA ASP A 77 -7.40 5.73 5.76
C ASP A 77 -5.98 6.30 5.73
N GLU A 78 -5.27 6.32 6.87
CA GLU A 78 -3.85 6.68 6.92
C GLU A 78 -2.99 5.73 6.07
N ASN A 79 -3.25 4.42 6.14
CA ASN A 79 -2.54 3.42 5.36
C ASN A 79 -2.78 3.56 3.86
N LYS A 80 -3.98 3.99 3.42
CA LYS A 80 -4.26 4.28 1.99
C LYS A 80 -3.37 5.42 1.48
N VAL A 81 -3.24 6.49 2.25
CA VAL A 81 -2.35 7.61 1.89
C VAL A 81 -0.90 7.12 1.78
N ALA A 82 -0.43 6.37 2.79
CA ALA A 82 0.92 5.80 2.77
C ALA A 82 1.14 4.85 1.57
N LEU A 83 0.13 4.09 1.17
CA LEU A 83 0.18 3.19 0.03
C LEU A 83 0.32 3.94 -1.30
N LEU A 84 -0.48 5.00 -1.51
CA LEU A 84 -0.36 5.87 -2.68
C LEU A 84 1.04 6.50 -2.77
N GLU A 85 1.60 6.96 -1.65
CA GLU A 85 2.96 7.48 -1.60
C GLU A 85 4.00 6.42 -1.99
N GLN A 86 3.87 5.18 -1.50
CA GLN A 86 4.82 4.13 -1.87
C GLN A 86 4.72 3.76 -3.36
N ILE A 87 3.52 3.77 -3.94
CA ILE A 87 3.31 3.54 -5.37
C ILE A 87 3.99 4.65 -6.19
N GLU A 88 3.80 5.92 -5.83
CA GLU A 88 4.47 7.06 -6.51
C GLU A 88 6.00 6.92 -6.43
N ARG A 89 6.52 6.45 -5.30
CA ARG A 89 7.96 6.22 -5.13
C ARG A 89 8.49 5.08 -5.99
N VAL A 90 7.73 3.99 -6.17
CA VAL A 90 8.08 2.91 -7.12
C VAL A 90 8.11 3.45 -8.55
N GLN A 91 7.11 4.24 -8.93
CA GLN A 91 7.04 4.88 -10.26
C GLN A 91 8.24 5.82 -10.48
N SER A 92 8.60 6.62 -9.47
CA SER A 92 9.76 7.52 -9.52
C SER A 92 11.08 6.75 -9.68
N ILE A 93 11.23 5.58 -9.03
CA ILE A 93 12.40 4.73 -9.24
C ILE A 93 12.42 4.16 -10.65
N ASN A 94 11.27 3.72 -11.18
CA ASN A 94 11.20 3.24 -12.56
C ASN A 94 11.53 4.34 -13.57
N ASP A 95 11.07 5.56 -13.33
CA ASP A 95 11.41 6.74 -14.14
C ASP A 95 12.93 6.98 -14.18
N GLU A 96 13.59 6.92 -13.03
CA GLU A 96 15.04 7.06 -12.96
C GLU A 96 15.77 5.91 -13.68
N LEU A 97 15.31 4.67 -13.53
CA LEU A 97 15.87 3.51 -14.24
C LEU A 97 15.69 3.62 -15.76
N VAL A 98 14.56 4.18 -16.23
CA VAL A 98 14.33 4.49 -17.65
C VAL A 98 15.27 5.60 -18.12
N GLN A 99 15.39 6.67 -17.36
CA GLN A 99 16.26 7.81 -17.68
C GLN A 99 17.73 7.37 -17.84
N ARG A 100 18.18 6.39 -17.05
CA ARG A 100 19.55 5.84 -17.12
C ARG A 100 19.73 4.73 -18.15
N GLY A 101 18.67 4.31 -18.83
CA GLY A 101 18.71 3.24 -19.83
C GLY A 101 18.81 1.82 -19.24
N PHE A 102 18.54 1.63 -17.95
CA PHE A 102 18.50 0.30 -17.32
C PHE A 102 17.14 -0.39 -17.48
N LEU A 103 16.09 0.39 -17.72
CA LEU A 103 14.73 -0.10 -17.95
C LEU A 103 14.19 0.53 -19.24
N SER A 104 13.52 -0.24 -20.09
CA SER A 104 12.81 0.36 -21.23
C SER A 104 11.45 0.93 -20.80
N PRO A 105 10.91 1.95 -21.50
CA PRO A 105 9.55 2.46 -21.23
C PRO A 105 8.48 1.36 -21.29
N SER A 106 8.66 0.37 -22.17
CA SER A 106 7.75 -0.78 -22.28
C SER A 106 7.81 -1.68 -21.04
N GLN A 107 9.02 -1.94 -20.51
CA GLN A 107 9.18 -2.72 -19.27
C GLN A 107 8.61 -1.96 -18.07
N LYS A 108 8.87 -0.64 -17.95
CA LYS A 108 8.24 0.22 -16.94
C LYS A 108 6.73 0.02 -16.92
N GLY A 109 6.08 0.19 -18.08
CA GLY A 109 4.62 0.06 -18.18
C GLY A 109 4.12 -1.33 -17.79
N LYS A 110 4.85 -2.40 -18.11
CA LYS A 110 4.50 -3.77 -17.68
C LYS A 110 4.63 -3.95 -16.17
N GLU A 111 5.70 -3.47 -15.57
CA GLU A 111 5.94 -3.61 -14.14
C GLU A 111 4.93 -2.81 -13.31
N GLU A 112 4.62 -1.58 -13.71
CA GLU A 112 3.62 -0.74 -13.03
C GLU A 112 2.21 -1.31 -13.19
N LYS A 113 1.87 -1.79 -14.39
CA LYS A 113 0.59 -2.48 -14.61
C LYS A 113 0.49 -3.72 -13.73
N LYS A 114 1.54 -4.55 -13.69
CA LYS A 114 1.59 -5.75 -12.85
C LYS A 114 1.43 -5.39 -11.37
N LEU A 115 2.12 -4.35 -10.88
CA LEU A 115 1.95 -3.88 -9.51
C LEU A 115 0.49 -3.54 -9.20
N MET A 116 -0.19 -2.80 -10.08
CA MET A 116 -1.60 -2.45 -9.87
C MET A 116 -2.52 -3.67 -9.95
N GLU A 117 -2.19 -4.69 -10.75
CA GLU A 117 -2.92 -5.97 -10.79
C GLU A 117 -2.71 -6.76 -9.48
N ASP A 118 -1.47 -6.88 -9.00
CA ASP A 118 -1.10 -7.58 -7.76
C ASP A 118 -1.77 -6.91 -6.54
N ILE A 119 -1.84 -5.57 -6.50
CA ILE A 119 -2.55 -4.81 -5.46
C ILE A 119 -4.04 -5.17 -5.46
N LYS A 120 -4.69 -5.09 -6.63
CA LYS A 120 -6.12 -5.41 -6.77
C LYS A 120 -6.44 -6.85 -6.41
N GLU A 121 -5.55 -7.79 -6.70
CA GLU A 121 -5.73 -9.19 -6.34
C GLU A 121 -5.67 -9.37 -4.83
N LYS A 122 -4.70 -8.75 -4.16
CA LYS A 122 -4.57 -8.81 -2.70
C LYS A 122 -5.72 -8.12 -1.96
N GLU A 123 -6.28 -7.04 -2.50
CA GLU A 123 -7.47 -6.40 -1.93
C GLU A 123 -8.72 -7.30 -2.04
N LYS A 124 -8.84 -8.09 -3.12
CA LYS A 124 -9.97 -9.03 -3.32
C LYS A 124 -9.89 -10.30 -2.47
N GLY A 125 -8.76 -10.59 -1.83
CA GLY A 125 -8.56 -11.78 -0.99
C GLY A 125 -9.41 -11.78 0.30
N VAL A 126 -10.08 -10.67 0.60
CA VAL A 126 -11.14 -10.57 1.59
C VAL A 126 -12.46 -10.74 0.85
N GLU A 127 -13.30 -11.71 1.22
CA GLU A 127 -14.67 -11.84 0.68
C GLU A 127 -15.47 -10.58 1.06
N VAL A 128 -15.34 -9.52 0.26
CA VAL A 128 -16.09 -8.29 0.38
C VAL A 128 -17.40 -8.48 -0.36
N ASP A 129 -18.49 -8.59 0.40
CA ASP A 129 -19.82 -8.34 -0.11
C ASP A 129 -19.81 -6.98 -0.82
N LYS A 130 -20.29 -6.93 -2.06
CA LYS A 130 -19.91 -5.97 -3.11
C LYS A 130 -20.25 -4.48 -2.87
N ASP A 131 -20.62 -4.08 -1.65
CA ASP A 131 -21.18 -2.76 -1.37
C ASP A 131 -20.32 -1.87 -0.46
N GLN A 132 -19.17 -2.35 0.02
CA GLN A 132 -18.19 -1.50 0.73
C GLN A 132 -16.77 -1.76 0.20
N GLY A 133 -16.60 -1.47 -1.08
CA GLY A 133 -15.29 -1.54 -1.71
C GLY A 133 -14.35 -0.54 -1.06
N VAL A 134 -13.32 -1.04 -0.40
CA VAL A 134 -12.11 -0.28 -0.16
C VAL A 134 -11.39 -0.23 -1.49
N VAL A 135 -11.72 0.84 -2.21
CA VAL A 135 -11.23 1.17 -3.54
C VAL A 135 -10.14 2.21 -3.33
N LEU A 136 -8.93 1.93 -3.84
CA LEU A 136 -8.02 2.99 -4.27
C LEU A 136 -8.65 3.78 -5.42
#